data_AF-A0A0F5JTR4-F1
#
_entry.id   AF-A0A0F5JTR4-F1
#
_cell.length_a   1.000
_cell.length_b   1.000
_cell.length_c   1.000
_cell.angle_alpha   90.00
_cell.angle_beta   90.00
_cell.angle_gamma   90.00
#
_symmetry.space_group_name_H-M   'P 1'
#
loop_
_entity.id
_entity.type
_entity.pdbx_description
1 polymer ?
#
loop_
_entity_poly.entity_id
_entity_poly.type
_entity_poly.pdbx_seq_one_letter_code
_entity_poly.pdbx_strand_id
1 'polypeptide(L)' 'MEGKQVVPVTPRTARRSFTKEFKRELVRQSMLPEVSRAALALANGVNANQLARWCREHQRAD' A
#
# COMPACT_ATOMS: atom_id res chain seq x y z
N MET A 1 -0.70 22.22 -5.48
CA MET A 1 -0.96 20.77 -5.59
C MET A 1 -0.95 20.23 -4.18
N GLU A 2 -2.14 20.11 -3.58
CA GLU A 2 -2.34 19.71 -2.18
C GLU A 2 -1.71 18.34 -1.96
N GLY A 3 -0.69 18.26 -1.10
CA GLY A 3 -0.06 17.01 -0.70
C GLY A 3 -1.04 16.19 0.12
N LYS A 4 -1.95 15.46 -0.53
CA LYS A 4 -2.97 14.66 0.15
C LYS A 4 -2.32 13.50 0.90
N GLN A 5 -2.55 13.52 2.21
CA GLN A 5 -2.03 12.61 3.23
C GLN A 5 -1.96 11.15 2.77
N VAL A 6 -0.74 10.64 2.69
CA VAL A 6 -0.51 9.21 2.78
C VAL A 6 -0.50 8.86 4.26
N VAL A 7 -1.48 8.07 4.71
CA VAL A 7 -1.54 7.62 6.11
C VAL A 7 -0.59 6.42 6.24
N PRO A 8 0.50 6.51 7.03
CA PRO A 8 1.39 5.38 7.22
C PRO A 8 0.67 4.31 8.05
N VAL A 9 0.38 3.19 7.41
CA VAL A 9 0.05 1.95 8.10
C VAL A 9 1.38 1.42 8.65
N THR A 10 1.51 1.18 9.94
CA THR A 10 2.75 0.65 10.54
C THR A 10 2.61 -0.84 10.82
N PRO A 11 3.52 -1.71 10.33
CA PRO A 11 3.50 -3.12 10.68
C PRO A 11 4.01 -3.33 12.12
N ARG A 12 3.15 -3.85 13.00
CA ARG A 12 3.39 -3.96 14.45
C ARG A 12 4.27 -5.17 14.86
N THR A 13 5.31 -5.56 14.10
CA THR A 13 6.16 -6.68 14.54
C THR A 13 7.55 -6.68 13.91
N ALA A 14 8.55 -7.09 14.71
CA ALA A 14 9.99 -7.10 14.42
C ALA A 14 10.45 -8.02 13.26
N ARG A 15 9.53 -8.68 12.56
CA ARG A 15 9.75 -9.32 11.26
C ARG A 15 8.87 -8.59 10.25
N ARG A 16 9.43 -8.19 9.10
CA ARG A 16 8.74 -7.52 7.97
C ARG A 16 7.64 -8.38 7.32
N SER A 17 6.77 -8.98 8.13
CA SER A 17 5.56 -9.66 7.73
C SER A 17 4.43 -8.65 7.80
N PHE A 18 4.09 -8.09 6.65
CA PHE A 18 2.89 -7.27 6.51
C PHE A 18 1.66 -8.12 6.81
N THR A 19 0.80 -7.67 7.72
CA THR A 19 -0.44 -8.40 8.01
C THR A 19 -1.37 -8.37 6.79
N LYS A 20 -2.34 -9.27 6.73
CA LYS A 20 -3.30 -9.30 5.61
C LYS A 20 -4.11 -8.01 5.56
N GLU A 21 -4.43 -7.45 6.72
CA GLU A 21 -5.14 -6.17 6.90
C GLU A 21 -4.30 -5.02 6.37
N PHE A 22 -3.00 -4.98 6.70
CA PHE A 22 -2.06 -4.00 6.17
C PHE A 22 -2.01 -4.03 4.64
N LYS A 23 -1.87 -5.22 4.05
CA LYS A 23 -1.82 -5.39 2.59
C LYS A 23 -3.13 -4.91 1.95
N ARG A 24 -4.28 -5.26 2.53
CA ARG A 24 -5.60 -4.85 2.03
C ARG A 24 -5.77 -3.33 2.06
N GLU A 25 -5.38 -2.68 3.15
CA GLU A 25 -5.51 -1.22 3.28
C GLU A 25 -4.59 -0.49 2.29
N LEU A 26 -3.35 -0.95 2.12
CA LEU A 26 -2.45 -0.39 1.11
C LEU A 26 -3.00 -0.56 -0.31
N VAL A 27 -3.55 -1.74 -0.64
CA VAL A 27 -4.14 -1.97 -1.96
C VAL A 27 -5.36 -1.07 -2.16
N ARG A 28 -6.25 -0.94 -1.17
CA ARG A 28 -7.41 -0.06 -1.22
C ARG A 28 -7.00 1.40 -1.45
N GLN A 29 -6.03 1.92 -0.71
CA GLN A 29 -5.51 3.28 -0.90
C GLN A 29 -4.85 3.45 -2.27
N SER A 30 -4.15 2.43 -2.76
CA SER A 30 -3.49 2.46 -4.07
C SER A 30 -4.45 2.46 -5.27
N MET A 31 -5.71 2.07 -5.05
CA MET A 31 -6.79 2.12 -6.05
C MET A 31 -7.46 3.50 -6.14
N LEU A 32 -7.18 4.39 -5.19
CA LEU A 32 -7.70 5.77 -5.25
C LEU A 32 -6.97 6.54 -6.37
N PRO A 33 -7.69 7.22 -7.28
CA PRO A 33 -7.08 7.91 -8.42
C PRO A 33 -6.18 9.09 -8.01
N GLU A 34 -6.35 9.59 -6.78
CA GLU A 34 -5.56 10.69 -6.23
C GLU A 34 -4.21 10.25 -5.62
N VAL A 35 -4.00 8.95 -5.43
CA VAL A 35 -2.86 8.43 -4.66
C VAL A 35 -1.79 7.86 -5.58
N SER A 36 -0.57 8.42 -5.50
CA SER A 36 0.58 7.82 -6.16
C SER A 36 1.02 6.55 -5.43
N ARG A 37 0.95 5.40 -6.12
CA ARG A 37 1.37 4.10 -5.60
C ARG A 37 2.83 4.10 -5.11
N ALA A 38 3.71 4.84 -5.79
CA ALA A 38 5.10 4.96 -5.38
C ALA A 38 5.24 5.77 -4.09
N ALA A 39 4.52 6.90 -3.98
CA ALA A 39 4.50 7.70 -2.75
C ALA A 39 3.91 6.91 -1.57
N LEU A 40 2.82 6.15 -1.83
CA LEU A 40 2.19 5.28 -0.85
C LEU A 40 3.15 4.20 -0.34
N ALA A 41 3.88 3.55 -1.24
CA ALA A 41 4.87 2.54 -0.88
C ALA A 41 6.01 3.13 -0.04
N LEU A 42 6.56 4.28 -0.45
CA LEU A 42 7.64 4.98 0.26
C LEU A 42 7.22 5.40 1.68
N ALA A 43 6.06 6.01 1.84
CA ALA A 43 5.54 6.44 3.14
C ALA A 43 5.26 5.28 4.10
N ASN A 44 4.99 4.08 3.57
CA ASN A 44 4.71 2.87 4.35
C ASN A 44 5.93 1.94 4.49
N GLY A 45 7.10 2.32 3.94
CA GLY A 45 8.30 1.48 3.96
C GLY A 45 8.16 0.18 3.15
N VAL A 46 7.26 0.16 2.17
CA VAL A 46 6.97 -0.97 1.30
C VAL A 46 7.67 -0.76 -0.04
N ASN A 47 8.11 -1.84 -0.68
CA ASN A 47 8.62 -1.74 -2.05
C ASN A 47 7.46 -1.47 -3.03
N ALA A 48 7.58 -0.45 -3.88
CA ALA A 48 6.57 -0.11 -4.87
C ALA A 48 6.21 -1.30 -5.80
N ASN A 49 7.17 -2.17 -6.11
CA ASN A 49 6.94 -3.40 -6.88
C ASN A 49 6.08 -4.42 -6.11
N GLN A 50 6.24 -4.52 -4.78
CA GLN A 50 5.37 -5.38 -3.95
C GLN A 50 3.94 -4.85 -3.95
N LEU A 51 3.75 -3.54 -3.79
CA LEU A 51 2.43 -2.93 -3.84
C LEU A 51 1.76 -3.14 -5.20
N ALA A 52 2.48 -2.92 -6.31
CA ALA A 52 1.97 -3.15 -7.65
C ALA A 52 1.57 -4.62 -7.89
N ARG A 53 2.35 -5.57 -7.36
CA ARG A 53 2.01 -7.00 -7.39
C ARG A 53 0.72 -7.28 -6.61
N TRP A 54 0.57 -6.72 -5.41
CA TRP A 54 -0.63 -6.90 -4.59
C TRP A 54 -1.88 -6.32 -5.26
N CYS A 55 -1.78 -5.17 -5.93
CA CYS A 55 -2.88 -4.59 -6.70
C CYS A 55 -3.34 -5.54 -7.82
N ARG A 56 -2.38 -6.13 -8.55
CA ARG A 56 -2.68 -7.08 -9.64
C ARG A 56 -3.28 -8.38 -9.11
N GLU A 57 -2.78 -8.89 -7.99
CA GLU A 57 -3.36 -10.06 -7.31
C GLU A 57 -4.81 -9.77 -6.86
N HIS A 58 -5.08 -8.57 -6.35
CA HIS A 58 -6.43 -8.17 -5.95
C HIS A 58 -7.38 -8.03 -7.14
N GLN A 59 -6.95 -7.43 -8.26
CA GLN A 59 -7.76 -7.32 -9.49
C GLN A 59 -8.04 -8.67 -10.16
N ARG A 60 -7.27 -9.71 -9.83
CA ARG A 60 -7.48 -11.08 -10.34
C ARG A 60 -8.31 -11.94 -9.41
N ALA A 61 -8.45 -11.53 -8.15
CA ALA A 61 -9.19 -12.24 -7.11
C ALA A 61 -10.61 -11.65 -6.92
N ASP A 62 -10.87 -10.48 -7.50
CA ASP A 62 -12.18 -9.89 -7.74
C ASP A 62 -12.75 -10.44 -9.06
#